data_AF-A0A0A0JBM6-F1
#
_entry.id   AF-A0A0A0JBM6-F1
#
_cell.length_a   1.000
_cell.length_b   1.000
_cell.length_c   1.000
_cell.angle_alpha   90.00
_cell.angle_beta   90.00
_cell.angle_gamma   90.00
#
_symmetry.space_group_name_H-M   'P 1'
#
loop_
_entity.id
_entity.type
_entity.pdbx_description
1 polymer ?
#
loop_
_entity_poly.entity_id
_entity_poly.type
_entity_poly.pdbx_seq_one_letter_code
_entity_poly.pdbx_strand_id
1 'polypeptide(L)' 'MRADAAGKVFISDGPFAESAEQLTGYYEVETNDLDDLLQVVGIVAGPDHDRAGMGGVEVRRVVSDEDRAASGQDAAGGA' A
#
# COMPACT_ATOMS: atom_id res chain seq x y z
N MET A 1 -2.05 14.61 10.03
CA MET A 1 -1.79 15.04 11.43
C MET A 1 -0.28 15.03 11.64
N ARG A 2 0.31 16.13 12.11
CA ARG A 2 1.75 16.19 12.44
C ARG A 2 1.94 16.92 13.77
N ALA A 3 2.93 16.50 14.54
CA ALA A 3 3.37 17.22 15.74
C ALA A 3 4.56 18.12 15.38
N ASP A 4 4.62 19.33 15.93
CA ASP A 4 5.83 20.13 15.90
C ASP A 4 6.88 19.63 16.93
N ALA A 5 8.06 20.24 16.93
CA ALA A 5 9.15 19.88 17.85
C ALA A 5 8.77 20.08 19.35
N ALA A 6 7.70 20.83 19.64
CA ALA A 6 7.16 21.04 20.97
C ALA A 6 5.96 20.11 21.28
N GLY A 7 5.65 19.15 20.39
CA GLY A 7 4.57 18.18 20.56
C GLY A 7 3.17 18.74 20.25
N LYS A 8 3.06 19.96 19.71
CA LYS A 8 1.76 20.54 19.37
C LYS A 8 1.23 19.92 18.09
N VAL A 9 0.04 19.35 18.17
CA VAL A 9 -0.65 18.73 17.03
C VAL A 9 -1.20 19.81 16.11
N PHE A 10 -0.80 19.77 14.83
CA PHE A 10 -1.39 20.58 13.77
C PHE A 10 -2.34 19.73 12.92
N ILE A 11 -3.58 20.22 12.79
CA ILE A 11 -4.63 19.65 11.93
C ILE A 11 -4.75 20.58 10.71
N SER A 12 -4.44 20.06 9.52
CA SER A 12 -4.63 20.78 8.25
C SER A 12 -5.95 20.36 7.59
N ASP A 13 -6.63 21.31 6.95
CA ASP A 13 -7.96 21.15 6.35
C ASP A 13 -7.93 20.55 4.92
N GLY A 14 -6.93 19.74 4.64
CA GLY A 14 -6.68 19.20 3.32
C GLY A 14 -5.32 18.54 3.23
N PRO A 15 -5.16 17.54 2.36
CA PRO A 15 -3.90 16.85 2.19
C PRO A 15 -2.86 17.84 1.64
N PHE A 16 -1.61 17.65 2.02
CA PHE A 16 -0.47 18.31 1.41
C PHE A 16 -0.62 18.25 -0.13
N ALA A 17 -0.74 19.39 -0.79
CA ALA A 17 -1.10 19.51 -2.20
C ALA A 17 0.09 19.31 -3.17
N GLU A 18 0.97 18.34 -2.91
CA GLU A 18 1.97 17.92 -3.90
C GLU A 18 2.00 16.39 -3.97
N SER A 19 1.31 15.87 -4.98
CA SER A 19 1.31 14.48 -5.44
C SER A 19 0.83 13.42 -4.43
N ALA A 20 -0.35 13.62 -3.86
CA ALA A 20 -1.10 12.48 -3.35
C ALA A 20 -1.73 11.75 -4.54
N GLU A 21 -1.06 10.75 -5.08
CA GLU A 21 -1.77 9.70 -5.81
C GLU A 21 -2.80 9.13 -4.83
N GLN A 22 -4.09 9.43 -5.08
CA GLN A 22 -5.14 9.01 -4.18
C GLN A 22 -5.28 7.49 -4.31
N LEU A 23 -5.07 6.76 -3.22
CA LEU A 23 -5.35 5.33 -3.18
C LEU A 23 -6.86 5.14 -3.37
N THR A 24 -7.25 4.67 -4.55
CA THR A 24 -8.65 4.50 -4.96
C THR A 24 -9.22 3.12 -4.58
N GLY A 25 -8.36 2.17 -4.22
CA GLY A 25 -8.72 0.83 -3.75
C GLY A 25 -7.50 -0.09 -3.64
N TYR A 26 -7.69 -1.31 -3.15
CA TYR A 26 -6.69 -2.39 -3.18
C TYR A 26 -7.36 -3.74 -3.44
N TYR A 27 -6.59 -4.68 -3.96
CA TYR A 27 -7.00 -6.07 -4.16
C TYR A 27 -5.98 -6.98 -3.48
N GLU A 28 -6.48 -8.07 -2.90
CA GLU A 28 -5.67 -9.21 -2.51
C GLU A 28 -5.99 -10.35 -3.46
N VAL A 29 -4.96 -10.94 -4.07
CA VAL A 29 -5.11 -11.95 -5.11
C VAL A 29 -4.15 -13.09 -4.82
N GLU A 30 -4.67 -14.30 -4.72
CA GLU A 30 -3.89 -15.52 -4.60
C GLU A 30 -3.57 -16.08 -5.98
N THR A 31 -2.29 -16.32 -6.25
CA THR A 31 -1.76 -16.85 -7.51
C THR A 31 -0.55 -17.74 -7.22
N ASN A 32 -0.15 -18.59 -8.17
CA ASN A 32 0.99 -19.49 -7.95
C ASN A 32 2.31 -18.72 -7.90
N ASP A 33 2.43 -17.68 -8.73
CA ASP A 33 3.62 -16.84 -8.84
C ASP A 33 3.28 -15.42 -9.34
N LEU A 34 4.31 -14.58 -9.46
CA LEU A 34 4.18 -13.20 -9.90
C LEU A 34 3.72 -13.08 -11.35
N ASP A 35 4.06 -14.02 -12.24
CA ASP A 35 3.69 -13.94 -13.65
C ASP A 35 2.19 -14.19 -13.82
N ASP A 36 1.63 -15.13 -13.06
CA ASP A 36 0.17 -15.36 -12.96
C ASP A 36 -0.55 -14.11 -12.40
N LEU A 37 0.02 -13.46 -11.38
CA LEU A 37 -0.53 -12.22 -10.81
C LEU A 37 -0.54 -11.08 -11.83
N LEU A 38 0.54 -10.92 -12.59
CA LEU A 38 0.65 -9.85 -13.58
C LEU A 38 -0.35 -9.99 -14.73
N GLN A 39 -0.77 -11.21 -15.07
CA GLN A 39 -1.87 -11.42 -16.03
C GLN A 39 -3.19 -10.85 -15.50
N VAL A 40 -3.49 -11.03 -14.20
CA VAL A 40 -4.68 -10.45 -13.56
C VAL A 40 -4.57 -8.93 -13.49
N VAL A 41 -3.39 -8.40 -13.11
CA VAL A 41 -3.13 -6.96 -13.06
C VAL A 41 -3.34 -6.32 -14.44
N GLY A 42 -2.96 -6.99 -15.53
CA GLY A 42 -3.17 -6.49 -16.89
C GLY A 42 -4.65 -6.29 -17.26
N ILE A 43 -5.57 -7.03 -16.63
CA ILE A 43 -7.01 -6.84 -16.79
C ILE A 43 -7.48 -5.61 -16.01
N VAL A 44 -7.05 -5.50 -14.74
CA VAL A 44 -7.48 -4.43 -13.84
C VAL A 44 -6.87 -3.08 -14.21
N ALA A 45 -5.62 -3.06 -14.65
CA ALA A 45 -4.87 -1.89 -15.13
C ALA A 45 -4.90 -1.77 -16.67
N GLY A 46 -5.89 -2.38 -17.30
CA GLY A 46 -6.02 -2.42 -18.76
C GLY A 46 -6.48 -1.09 -19.38
N PRO A 47 -6.84 -1.09 -20.68
CA PRO A 47 -7.17 0.13 -21.44
C PRO A 47 -8.30 0.97 -20.83
N ASP A 48 -9.25 0.35 -20.14
CA ASP A 48 -10.36 1.07 -19.52
C ASP A 48 -9.94 1.79 -18.24
N HIS A 49 -8.97 1.24 -17.49
CA HIS A 49 -8.35 1.87 -16.32
C HIS A 49 -7.60 3.15 -16.73
N ASP A 50 -6.80 3.04 -17.79
CA ASP A 50 -6.04 4.16 -18.36
C ASP A 50 -6.98 5.26 -18.87
N ARG A 51 -8.01 4.89 -19.65
CA ARG A 51 -9.03 5.85 -20.13
C ARG A 51 -9.79 6.54 -19.01
N ALA A 52 -10.01 5.86 -17.89
CA ALA A 52 -10.67 6.44 -16.72
C ALA A 52 -9.75 7.36 -15.90
N GLY A 53 -8.47 7.49 -16.27
CA GLY A 53 -7.51 8.35 -15.57
C GLY A 53 -7.22 7.88 -14.14
N MET A 54 -7.32 6.57 -13.89
CA MET A 54 -7.22 6.00 -12.55
C MET A 54 -5.78 5.81 -12.05
N GLY A 55 -4.77 6.10 -12.89
CA GLY A 55 -3.36 6.09 -12.50
C GLY A 55 -2.70 4.73 -12.65
N GLY A 56 -1.64 4.50 -11.87
CA GLY A 56 -0.88 3.25 -11.87
C GLY A 56 -1.35 2.25 -10.81
N VAL A 57 -0.96 0.99 -10.99
CA VAL A 57 -1.13 -0.07 -9.99
C VAL A 57 0.23 -0.49 -9.45
N GLU A 58 0.38 -0.48 -8.12
CA GLU A 58 1.55 -1.02 -7.43
C GLU A 58 1.27 -2.46 -6.98
N VAL A 59 2.15 -3.40 -7.34
CA VAL A 59 2.05 -4.80 -6.92
C VAL A 59 2.99 -5.02 -5.74
N ARG A 60 2.43 -5.49 -4.62
CA ARG A 60 3.19 -5.78 -3.40
C ARG A 60 2.89 -7.18 -2.92
N ARG A 61 3.94 -7.87 -2.43
CA ARG A 61 3.76 -9.15 -1.73
C ARG A 61 2.93 -8.92 -0.47
N VAL A 62 1.94 -9.78 -0.25
CA VAL A 62 1.22 -9.88 1.01
C VAL A 62 2.11 -10.56 2.04
N VAL A 63 2.21 -9.95 3.22
CA VAL A 63 2.91 -10.53 4.37
C VAL A 63 2.09 -11.71 4.87
N SER A 64 2.67 -12.91 4.87
CA SER A 64 1.99 -14.08 5.42
C SER A 64 1.87 -14.00 6.94
N ASP A 65 0.96 -14.76 7.52
CA ASP A 65 0.85 -14.86 8.97
C ASP A 65 2.13 -15.42 9.60
N GLU A 66 2.85 -16.29 8.88
CA GLU A 66 4.16 -16.79 9.29
C GLU A 66 5.23 -15.70 9.28
N ASP A 67 5.28 -14.86 8.24
CA ASP A 67 6.18 -13.70 8.17
C ASP A 67 5.91 -12.73 9.35
N ARG A 68 4.63 -12.53 9.69
CA ARG A 68 4.22 -11.68 10.82
C ARG A 68 4.61 -12.30 12.17
N ALA A 69 4.41 -13.60 12.34
CA ALA A 69 4.79 -14.33 13.55
C ALA A 69 6.32 -14.33 13.77
N ALA A 70 7.12 -14.47 12.70
CA ALA A 70 8.57 -14.39 12.75
C ALA A 70 9.05 -12.98 13.16
N SER A 71 8.42 -11.91 12.66
CA SER A 71 8.77 -10.53 13.03
C SER A 71 8.47 -10.16 14.49
N GLY A 72 7.59 -10.92 15.17
CA GLY A 72 7.22 -10.70 16.58
C GLY A 72 8.23 -11.27 17.58
N GLN A 73 9.19 -12.09 17.14
CA GLN A 73 10.20 -12.71 18.01
C GLN A 73 11.42 -11.81 18.26
N ASP A 74 11.59 -10.73 17.49
CA ASP A 74 12.74 -9.83 17.59
C ASP A 74 12.57 -8.70 18.63
N ALA A 75 11.36 -8.49 19.15
CA ALA A 75 11.05 -7.43 20.11
C ALA A 75 11.12 -7.86 21.59
N ALA A 76 11.30 -9.15 21.89
CA ALA A 76 11.26 -9.71 23.24
C ALA A 76 12.64 -10.14 23.79
N GLY A 77 13.74 -9.62 23.22
CA GLY A 77 15.12 -10.03 23.54
C GLY A 77 15.99 -8.99 24.27
N GLY A 78 15.39 -7.98 24.92
CA GLY A 78 16.14 -6.95 25.68
C GLY A 78 15.75 -6.94 27.15
N ALA A 79 16.41 -7.78 27.95
CA ALA A 79 16.40 -7.71 29.42
C ALA A 79 17.58 -6.87 29.93
#